data_AF-A0A966KCS4-F1
#
_entry.id   AF-A0A966KCS4-F1
#
_cell.length_a   1.000
_cell.length_b   1.000
_cell.length_c   1.000
_cell.angle_alpha   90.00
_cell.angle_beta   90.00
_cell.angle_gamma   90.00
#
_symmetry.space_group_name_H-M   'P 1'
#
loop_
_entity.id
_entity.type
_entity.pdbx_description
1 polymer ?
#
loop_
_entity_poly.entity_id
_entity_poly.type
_entity_poly.pdbx_seq_one_letter_code
_entity_poly.pdbx_strand_id
1 'polypeptide(L)'
;EELFTIYVPIENSSKIESSINKSFNNLVFRISGSKSPSNIWKIINSGSSRKDFIQSYSVKNINMSSYLEVNFNQELVINKFKELSIPIVGYSRPVIFFLINIESGSDEPYYVSQESNNEIDSLIIETLAELSNERGLFLELPVLDLDDQRYISNTDILSSPKEHLISKYDFDEFVDVKLTNLGLNQWLFSGDIKEDILAENYLEDIKKAFADHIESKIQSIYKNLIVDTSKTLLLDVTIEGINSYEEYEISKDKLSFFEIMAENSNKSLNLRFIR
;
A
#
# COMPACT_ATOMS: atom_id res chain seq x y z
N GLU A 1 9.27 4.70 8.89
CA GLU A 1 9.39 6.16 8.66
C GLU A 1 8.68 6.63 7.38
N GLU A 2 8.52 5.80 6.34
CA GLU A 2 7.88 6.22 5.07
C GLU A 2 6.37 6.48 5.15
N LEU A 3 5.62 5.83 6.05
CA LEU A 3 4.15 5.97 6.10
C LEU A 3 3.70 7.42 6.35
N PHE A 4 4.48 8.20 7.12
CA PHE A 4 4.23 9.60 7.44
C PHE A 4 4.99 10.58 6.53
N THR A 5 5.65 10.07 5.49
CA THR A 5 6.29 10.87 4.47
C THR A 5 5.48 10.78 3.18
N ILE A 6 5.05 11.92 2.65
CA ILE A 6 4.23 12.00 1.44
C ILE A 6 5.00 12.75 0.36
N TYR A 7 5.02 12.18 -0.84
CA TYR A 7 5.53 12.82 -2.05
C TYR A 7 4.35 13.29 -2.89
N VAL A 8 4.35 14.58 -3.26
CA VAL A 8 3.36 15.13 -4.20
C VAL A 8 4.11 15.83 -5.33
N PRO A 9 3.85 15.50 -6.61
CA PRO A 9 4.45 16.21 -7.74
C PRO A 9 4.23 17.73 -7.61
N ILE A 10 5.25 18.52 -7.93
CA ILE A 10 5.19 19.98 -7.86
C ILE A 10 5.87 20.60 -9.08
N GLU A 11 5.13 21.47 -9.78
CA GLU A 11 5.66 22.16 -10.97
C GLU A 11 6.66 23.27 -10.61
N ASN A 12 6.37 24.02 -9.54
CA ASN A 12 7.21 25.13 -9.08
C ASN A 12 6.84 25.55 -7.64
N SER A 13 7.68 26.40 -7.04
CA SER A 13 7.56 26.85 -5.65
C SER A 13 6.25 27.58 -5.31
N SER A 14 5.55 28.16 -6.29
CA SER A 14 4.25 28.81 -6.03
C SER A 14 3.14 27.83 -5.64
N LYS A 15 3.31 26.53 -5.94
CA LYS A 15 2.34 25.46 -5.64
C LYS A 15 2.57 24.78 -4.30
N ILE A 16 3.58 25.19 -3.52
CA ILE A 16 3.93 24.56 -2.24
C ILE A 16 2.71 24.47 -1.31
N GLU A 17 1.93 25.54 -1.16
CA GLU A 17 0.77 25.54 -0.27
C GLU A 17 -0.30 24.52 -0.67
N SER A 18 -0.64 24.47 -1.97
CA SER A 18 -1.59 23.48 -2.49
C SER A 18 -1.06 22.05 -2.35
N SER A 19 0.25 21.84 -2.56
CA SER A 19 0.88 20.54 -2.43
C SER A 19 0.95 20.09 -0.97
N ILE A 20 1.14 20.99 -0.01
CA ILE A 20 1.01 20.70 1.43
C ILE A 20 -0.41 20.24 1.74
N ASN A 21 -1.42 20.94 1.23
CA ASN A 21 -2.82 20.55 1.45
C ASN A 21 -3.14 19.17 0.88
N LYS A 22 -2.65 18.87 -0.33
CA LYS A 22 -2.78 17.54 -0.95
C LYS A 22 -2.03 16.48 -0.14
N SER A 23 -0.81 16.79 0.32
CA SER A 23 0.01 15.88 1.14
C SER A 23 -0.69 15.50 2.43
N PHE A 24 -1.30 16.47 3.12
CA PHE A 24 -2.06 16.21 4.34
C PHE A 24 -3.28 15.32 4.07
N ASN A 25 -4.04 15.59 3.00
CA ASN A 25 -5.19 14.77 2.65
C ASN A 25 -4.77 13.32 2.35
N ASN A 26 -3.69 13.13 1.58
CA ASN A 26 -3.13 11.83 1.27
C ASN A 26 -2.68 11.08 2.53
N LEU A 27 -2.00 11.77 3.46
CA LEU A 27 -1.64 11.21 4.76
C LEU A 27 -2.89 10.70 5.50
N VAL A 28 -3.95 11.52 5.59
CA VAL A 28 -5.16 11.13 6.30
C VAL A 28 -5.80 9.90 5.68
N PHE A 29 -5.84 9.80 4.34
CA PHE A 29 -6.38 8.63 3.64
C PHE A 29 -5.54 7.37 3.85
N ARG A 30 -4.21 7.52 3.84
CA ARG A 30 -3.23 6.46 4.05
C ARG A 30 -3.32 5.88 5.46
N ILE A 31 -3.37 6.75 6.47
CA ILE A 31 -3.41 6.36 7.89
C ILE A 31 -4.79 5.84 8.28
N SER A 32 -5.88 6.50 7.86
CA SER A 32 -7.23 6.07 8.25
C SER A 32 -7.78 4.89 7.44
N GLY A 33 -7.15 4.58 6.30
CA GLY A 33 -7.65 3.58 5.36
C GLY A 33 -8.87 4.02 4.56
N SER A 34 -9.41 5.23 4.78
CA SER A 34 -10.60 5.73 4.08
C SER A 34 -10.25 6.89 3.15
N LYS A 35 -10.77 6.89 1.91
CA LYS A 35 -10.74 8.05 1.00
C LYS A 35 -11.80 9.11 1.35
N SER A 36 -12.57 8.92 2.42
CA SER A 36 -13.62 9.85 2.82
C SER A 36 -13.02 11.17 3.33
N PRO A 37 -13.46 12.33 2.80
CA PRO A 37 -13.01 13.63 3.31
C PRO A 37 -13.52 13.91 4.73
N SER A 38 -14.44 13.11 5.27
CA SER A 38 -14.98 13.27 6.63
C SER A 38 -13.89 13.34 7.69
N ASN A 39 -12.86 12.48 7.62
CA ASN A 39 -11.77 12.49 8.60
C ASN A 39 -10.92 13.76 8.51
N ILE A 40 -10.71 14.27 7.30
CA ILE A 40 -10.03 15.56 7.09
C ILE A 40 -10.86 16.67 7.75
N TRP A 41 -12.17 16.72 7.50
CA TRP A 41 -13.05 17.72 8.10
C TRP A 41 -13.10 17.64 9.63
N LYS A 42 -13.11 16.44 10.21
CA LYS A 42 -13.03 16.25 11.67
C LYS A 42 -11.78 16.92 12.24
N ILE A 43 -10.63 16.73 11.60
CA ILE A 43 -9.37 17.32 12.05
C ILE A 43 -9.40 18.84 11.94
N ILE A 44 -9.82 19.39 10.79
CA ILE A 44 -9.86 20.85 10.58
C ILE A 44 -10.87 21.52 11.52
N ASN A 45 -12.06 20.92 11.70
CA ASN A 45 -13.10 21.48 12.56
C ASN A 45 -12.77 21.42 14.06
N SER A 46 -11.79 20.60 14.44
CA SER A 46 -11.25 20.58 15.81
C SER A 46 -10.28 21.73 16.12
N GLY A 47 -10.06 22.63 15.15
CA GLY A 47 -9.20 23.82 15.29
C GLY A 47 -7.76 23.62 14.82
N SER A 48 -7.38 22.42 14.36
CA SER A 48 -6.04 22.16 13.84
C SER A 48 -5.89 22.60 12.38
N SER A 49 -4.77 23.24 12.07
CA SER A 49 -4.31 23.48 10.71
C SER A 49 -3.57 22.26 10.16
N ARG A 50 -3.59 22.09 8.84
CA ARG A 50 -2.83 21.02 8.14
C ARG A 50 -1.33 21.10 8.43
N LYS A 51 -0.81 22.31 8.64
CA LYS A 51 0.61 22.56 8.90
C LYS A 51 1.04 22.21 10.32
N ASP A 52 0.11 22.13 11.27
CA ASP A 52 0.42 21.83 12.68
C ASP A 52 1.04 20.44 12.84
N PHE A 53 0.83 19.56 11.87
CA PHE A 53 1.31 18.19 11.85
C PHE A 53 2.62 18.01 11.08
N ILE A 54 3.14 19.05 10.43
CA ILE A 54 4.33 18.94 9.57
C ILE A 54 5.59 19.08 10.42
N GLN A 55 6.46 18.08 10.36
CA GLN A 55 7.79 18.15 10.95
C GLN A 55 8.77 18.86 10.02
N SER A 56 8.74 18.55 8.73
CA SER A 56 9.55 19.24 7.70
C SER A 56 8.96 19.03 6.30
N TYR A 57 9.38 19.87 5.35
CA TYR A 57 9.14 19.63 3.94
C TYR A 57 10.31 20.12 3.08
N SER A 58 10.53 19.48 1.93
CA SER A 58 11.58 19.88 0.98
C SER A 58 11.16 19.55 -0.45
N VAL A 59 11.78 20.23 -1.43
CA VAL A 59 11.62 19.88 -2.84
C VAL A 59 12.72 18.87 -3.20
N LYS A 60 12.32 17.69 -3.67
CA LYS A 60 13.22 16.63 -4.15
C LYS A 60 13.01 16.41 -5.65
N ASN A 61 14.11 16.19 -6.36
CA ASN A 61 14.07 15.81 -7.76
C ASN A 61 14.32 14.30 -7.87
N ILE A 62 13.36 13.57 -8.42
CA ILE A 62 13.40 12.13 -8.62
C ILE A 62 13.10 11.89 -10.11
N ASN A 63 14.00 11.21 -10.83
CA ASN A 63 13.82 10.88 -12.25
C ASN A 63 13.39 12.09 -13.12
N MET A 64 14.10 13.21 -12.97
CA MET A 64 13.83 14.50 -13.65
C MET A 64 12.51 15.20 -13.29
N SER A 65 11.71 14.62 -12.39
CA SER A 65 10.48 15.22 -11.89
C SER A 65 10.66 15.80 -10.50
N SER A 66 10.04 16.95 -10.25
CA SER A 66 10.06 17.62 -8.96
C SER A 66 8.90 17.17 -8.07
N TYR A 67 9.21 16.82 -6.83
CA TYR A 67 8.25 16.42 -5.80
C TYR A 67 8.42 17.28 -4.55
N LEU A 68 7.32 17.64 -3.93
CA LEU A 68 7.30 18.09 -2.55
C LEU A 68 7.28 16.86 -1.64
N GLU A 69 8.36 16.64 -0.92
CA GLU A 69 8.41 15.70 0.20
C GLU A 69 7.91 16.42 1.45
N VAL A 70 6.86 15.90 2.08
CA VAL A 70 6.34 16.40 3.35
C VAL A 70 6.45 15.28 4.39
N ASN A 71 7.23 15.52 5.42
CA ASN A 71 7.38 14.63 6.57
C ASN A 71 6.49 15.13 7.70
N PHE A 72 5.54 14.30 8.11
CA PHE A 72 4.60 14.60 9.19
C PHE A 72 5.10 14.05 10.52
N ASN A 73 4.88 14.80 11.59
CA ASN A 73 5.16 14.34 12.93
C ASN A 73 4.16 13.23 13.30
N GLN A 74 4.66 12.00 13.38
CA GLN A 74 3.86 10.81 13.65
C GLN A 74 3.07 10.92 14.96
N GLU A 75 3.70 11.38 16.05
CA GLU A 75 3.06 11.48 17.36
C GLU A 75 1.88 12.45 17.33
N LEU A 76 2.06 13.64 16.74
CA LEU A 76 0.99 14.63 16.64
C LEU A 76 -0.20 14.12 15.82
N VAL A 77 0.07 13.44 14.70
CA VAL A 77 -0.99 12.88 13.84
C VAL A 77 -1.75 11.77 14.57
N ILE A 78 -1.02 10.81 15.16
CA ILE A 78 -1.62 9.67 15.85
C ILE A 78 -2.43 10.13 17.06
N ASN A 79 -1.89 11.04 17.87
CA ASN A 79 -2.60 11.58 19.03
C ASN A 79 -3.87 12.31 18.60
N LYS A 80 -3.83 13.05 17.48
CA LYS A 80 -5.03 13.71 16.97
C LYS A 80 -6.08 12.74 16.47
N PHE A 81 -5.66 11.66 15.81
CA PHE A 81 -6.58 10.60 15.37
C PHE A 81 -7.24 9.93 16.58
N LYS A 82 -6.49 9.66 17.65
CA LYS A 82 -7.02 9.13 18.91
C LYS A 82 -8.01 10.08 19.57
N GLU A 83 -7.64 11.36 19.72
CA GLU A 83 -8.50 12.42 20.27
C GLU A 83 -9.85 12.49 19.55
N LEU A 84 -9.83 12.39 18.23
CA LEU A 84 -11.03 12.49 17.38
C LEU A 84 -11.70 11.14 17.06
N SER A 85 -11.23 10.04 17.67
CA SER A 85 -11.73 8.69 17.41
C SER A 85 -11.75 8.33 15.91
N ILE A 86 -10.72 8.75 15.19
CA ILE A 86 -10.52 8.41 13.77
C ILE A 86 -9.79 7.06 13.72
N PRO A 87 -10.34 6.05 13.02
CA PRO A 87 -9.70 4.75 12.90
C PRO A 87 -8.33 4.85 12.24
N ILE A 88 -7.44 3.93 12.59
CA ILE A 88 -6.09 3.83 12.02
C ILE A 88 -5.90 2.43 11.45
N VAL A 89 -5.40 2.32 10.21
CA VAL A 89 -4.95 1.04 9.67
C VAL A 89 -3.58 0.71 10.30
N GLY A 90 -3.45 -0.50 10.82
CA GLY A 90 -2.25 -0.97 11.53
C GLY A 90 -0.94 -0.78 10.75
N TYR A 91 0.18 -0.82 11.48
CA TYR A 91 1.52 -0.60 10.91
C TYR A 91 2.02 -1.77 10.07
N SER A 92 1.53 -3.00 10.31
CA SER A 92 1.83 -4.16 9.46
C SER A 92 1.04 -4.05 8.17
N ARG A 93 1.64 -3.43 7.16
CA ARG A 93 1.04 -3.20 5.84
C ARG A 93 1.37 -4.39 4.94
N PRO A 94 0.36 -5.10 4.42
CA PRO A 94 0.60 -6.28 3.61
C PRO A 94 1.22 -5.93 2.25
N VAL A 95 1.92 -6.91 1.69
CA VAL A 95 2.44 -6.89 0.33
C VAL A 95 1.44 -7.57 -0.59
N ILE A 96 1.02 -6.86 -1.63
CA ILE A 96 0.17 -7.40 -2.71
C ILE A 96 1.04 -7.58 -3.94
N PHE A 97 1.25 -8.84 -4.32
CA PHE A 97 2.02 -9.20 -5.50
C PHE A 97 1.10 -9.38 -6.71
N PHE A 98 1.46 -8.73 -7.81
CA PHE A 98 0.72 -8.77 -9.06
C PHE A 98 1.49 -9.57 -10.11
N LEU A 99 0.81 -10.54 -10.72
CA LEU A 99 1.28 -11.19 -11.92
C LEU A 99 0.32 -10.85 -13.06
N ILE A 100 0.79 -10.06 -14.02
CA ILE A 100 -0.04 -9.52 -15.08
C ILE A 100 0.49 -10.01 -16.43
N ASN A 101 -0.29 -10.83 -17.11
CA ASN A 101 0.01 -11.31 -18.46
C ASN A 101 -0.70 -10.45 -19.51
N ILE A 102 0.02 -10.03 -20.55
CA ILE A 102 -0.52 -9.24 -21.65
C ILE A 102 -0.43 -10.03 -22.96
N GLU A 103 -1.56 -10.16 -23.64
CA GLU A 103 -1.67 -10.71 -25.00
C GLU A 103 -2.16 -9.60 -25.93
N SER A 104 -1.23 -8.82 -26.51
CA SER A 104 -1.56 -7.67 -27.36
C SER A 104 -2.07 -8.06 -28.75
N GLY A 105 -1.83 -9.30 -29.18
CA GLY A 105 -2.13 -9.82 -30.52
C GLY A 105 -1.14 -9.38 -31.61
N SER A 106 -0.29 -8.38 -31.34
CA SER A 106 0.80 -7.93 -32.23
C SER A 106 2.13 -8.60 -31.91
N ASP A 107 2.36 -8.92 -30.64
CA ASP A 107 3.62 -9.43 -30.11
C ASP A 107 3.38 -10.73 -29.32
N GLU A 108 4.46 -11.43 -28.99
CA GLU A 108 4.38 -12.61 -28.12
C GLU A 108 3.84 -12.23 -26.73
N PRO A 109 3.00 -13.08 -26.11
CA PRO A 109 2.52 -12.85 -24.75
C PRO A 109 3.66 -12.65 -23.76
N TYR A 110 3.52 -11.67 -22.86
CA TYR A 110 4.55 -11.36 -21.87
C TYR A 110 3.95 -11.03 -20.50
N TYR A 111 4.80 -10.98 -19.49
CA TYR A 111 4.44 -10.54 -18.14
C TYR A 111 4.95 -9.13 -17.87
N VAL A 112 4.10 -8.28 -17.30
CA VAL A 112 4.49 -6.94 -16.88
C VAL A 112 5.54 -7.04 -15.78
N SER A 113 6.62 -6.29 -15.92
CA SER A 113 7.71 -6.21 -14.96
C SER A 113 7.79 -4.82 -14.33
N GLN A 114 8.73 -4.59 -13.41
CA GLN A 114 8.98 -3.26 -12.84
C GLN A 114 9.49 -2.22 -13.87
N GLU A 115 9.99 -2.68 -15.02
CA GLU A 115 10.42 -1.82 -16.11
C GLU A 115 9.33 -1.73 -17.17
N SER A 116 9.07 -0.51 -17.63
CA SER A 116 8.11 -0.25 -18.70
C SER A 116 8.76 -0.45 -20.08
N ASN A 117 8.14 -1.27 -20.92
CA ASN A 117 8.54 -1.45 -22.31
C ASN A 117 7.53 -0.82 -23.30
N ASN A 118 6.33 -0.44 -22.83
CA ASN A 118 5.25 0.08 -23.67
C ASN A 118 4.24 0.93 -22.85
N GLU A 119 3.25 1.51 -23.52
CA GLU A 119 2.25 2.39 -22.88
C GLU A 119 1.38 1.67 -21.83
N ILE A 120 1.03 0.40 -22.04
CA ILE A 120 0.24 -0.38 -21.08
C ILE A 120 1.07 -0.68 -19.83
N ASP A 121 2.34 -1.04 -19.99
CA ASP A 121 3.25 -1.26 -18.86
C ASP A 121 3.38 0.02 -18.02
N SER A 122 3.66 1.16 -18.67
CA SER A 122 3.75 2.46 -17.98
C SER A 122 2.47 2.76 -17.21
N LEU A 123 1.30 2.56 -17.84
CA LEU A 123 0.00 2.81 -17.24
C LEU A 123 -0.23 1.94 -15.99
N ILE A 124 0.13 0.66 -16.05
CA ILE A 124 0.00 -0.27 -14.92
C ILE A 124 0.97 0.12 -13.80
N ILE A 125 2.25 0.32 -14.11
CA ILE A 125 3.30 0.67 -13.15
C ILE A 125 2.95 1.99 -12.45
N GLU A 126 2.56 3.01 -13.20
CA GLU A 126 2.15 4.30 -12.65
C GLU A 126 0.91 4.17 -11.77
N THR A 127 -0.10 3.39 -12.19
CA THR A 127 -1.31 3.17 -11.38
C THR A 127 -1.00 2.46 -10.06
N LEU A 128 -0.13 1.45 -10.08
CA LEU A 128 0.33 0.77 -8.86
C LEU A 128 1.14 1.72 -7.98
N ALA A 129 2.04 2.52 -8.54
CA ALA A 129 2.82 3.49 -7.79
C ALA A 129 1.94 4.59 -7.17
N GLU A 130 0.93 5.09 -7.90
CA GLU A 130 -0.04 6.07 -7.42
C GLU A 130 -0.83 5.49 -6.23
N LEU A 131 -1.42 4.30 -6.39
CA LEU A 131 -2.21 3.65 -5.34
C LEU A 131 -1.35 3.22 -4.14
N SER A 132 -0.14 2.70 -4.37
CA SER A 132 0.82 2.37 -3.31
C SER A 132 1.12 3.61 -2.47
N ASN A 133 1.40 4.74 -3.12
CA ASN A 133 1.64 6.01 -2.43
C ASN A 133 0.37 6.53 -1.72
N GLU A 134 -0.79 6.52 -2.35
CA GLU A 134 -2.01 7.03 -1.71
C GLU A 134 -2.47 6.18 -0.52
N ARG A 135 -2.28 4.87 -0.60
CA ARG A 135 -2.84 3.93 0.37
C ARG A 135 -1.80 3.48 1.40
N GLY A 136 -0.51 3.52 1.09
CA GLY A 136 0.58 3.10 1.99
C GLY A 136 0.66 1.59 2.10
N LEU A 137 0.63 0.91 0.95
CA LEU A 137 0.76 -0.54 0.79
C LEU A 137 1.83 -0.83 -0.26
N PHE A 138 2.49 -1.97 -0.14
CA PHE A 138 3.42 -2.46 -1.16
C PHE A 138 2.61 -3.15 -2.25
N LEU A 139 2.66 -2.59 -3.46
CA LEU A 139 2.03 -3.15 -4.65
C LEU A 139 3.16 -3.49 -5.62
N GLU A 140 3.46 -4.79 -5.75
CA GLU A 140 4.71 -5.23 -6.38
C GLU A 140 4.46 -6.00 -7.68
N LEU A 141 5.37 -5.78 -8.63
CA LEU A 141 5.49 -6.52 -9.89
C LEU A 141 6.78 -7.33 -9.88
N PRO A 142 6.85 -8.44 -10.66
CA PRO A 142 8.06 -9.22 -10.77
C PRO A 142 9.21 -8.40 -11.37
N VAL A 143 10.42 -8.69 -10.88
CA VAL A 143 11.67 -8.40 -11.59
C VAL A 143 12.02 -9.66 -12.38
N LEU A 144 12.07 -9.54 -13.70
CA LEU A 144 12.33 -10.67 -14.59
C LEU A 144 13.80 -10.67 -15.01
N ASP A 145 14.54 -11.71 -14.63
CA ASP A 145 15.90 -11.93 -15.09
C ASP A 145 15.96 -12.74 -16.41
N LEU A 146 17.17 -12.96 -16.92
CA LEU A 146 17.36 -13.73 -18.17
C LEU A 146 16.90 -15.19 -18.04
N ASP A 147 16.97 -15.78 -16.86
CA ASP A 147 16.54 -17.16 -16.64
C ASP A 147 15.01 -17.25 -16.60
N ASP A 148 14.33 -16.24 -16.05
CA ASP A 148 12.88 -16.10 -16.11
C ASP A 148 12.38 -15.94 -17.53
N GLN A 149 13.02 -15.07 -18.31
CA GLN A 149 12.66 -14.88 -19.73
C GLN A 149 12.81 -16.20 -20.51
N ARG A 150 13.88 -16.95 -20.27
CA ARG A 150 14.07 -18.28 -20.85
C ARG A 150 12.98 -19.25 -20.40
N TYR A 151 12.66 -19.27 -19.11
CA TYR A 151 11.64 -20.17 -18.59
C TYR A 151 10.27 -19.87 -19.23
N ILE A 152 9.86 -18.60 -19.25
CA ILE A 152 8.61 -18.13 -19.86
C ILE A 152 8.55 -18.52 -21.34
N SER A 153 9.64 -18.31 -22.09
CA SER A 153 9.69 -18.63 -23.53
C SER A 153 9.58 -20.12 -23.84
N ASN A 154 9.92 -21.00 -22.88
CA ASN A 154 9.86 -22.45 -23.04
C ASN A 154 8.61 -23.08 -22.40
N THR A 155 7.74 -22.28 -21.76
CA THR A 155 6.49 -22.78 -21.19
C THR A 155 5.44 -22.96 -22.28
N ASP A 156 4.96 -24.20 -22.44
CA ASP A 156 3.86 -24.53 -23.34
C ASP A 156 2.49 -24.32 -22.67
N ILE A 157 1.40 -24.41 -23.46
CA ILE A 157 0.00 -24.33 -22.99
C ILE A 157 -0.34 -25.24 -21.81
N LEU A 158 0.42 -26.33 -21.61
CA LEU A 158 0.21 -27.32 -20.56
C LEU A 158 0.93 -26.99 -19.25
N SER A 159 1.78 -25.97 -19.23
CA SER A 159 2.60 -25.57 -18.07
C SER A 159 2.60 -24.06 -17.93
N SER A 160 2.01 -23.54 -16.86
CA SER A 160 2.03 -22.10 -16.58
C SER A 160 3.35 -21.69 -15.91
N PRO A 161 4.00 -20.60 -16.34
CA PRO A 161 5.19 -20.09 -15.66
C PRO A 161 4.87 -19.44 -14.30
N LYS A 162 3.59 -19.30 -13.97
CA LYS A 162 3.10 -18.68 -12.75
C LYS A 162 3.75 -19.22 -11.48
N GLU A 163 3.75 -20.54 -11.27
CA GLU A 163 4.30 -21.14 -10.04
C GLU A 163 5.80 -20.86 -9.88
N HIS A 164 6.55 -20.93 -10.98
CA HIS A 164 7.97 -20.57 -10.99
C HIS A 164 8.18 -19.11 -10.60
N LEU A 165 7.43 -18.19 -11.21
CA LEU A 165 7.55 -16.76 -10.94
C LEU A 165 7.16 -16.39 -9.50
N ILE A 166 6.00 -16.84 -9.02
CA ILE A 166 5.51 -16.47 -7.67
C ILE A 166 6.37 -17.06 -6.55
N SER A 167 7.02 -18.22 -6.77
CA SER A 167 7.83 -18.88 -5.74
C SER A 167 9.07 -18.09 -5.29
N LYS A 168 9.45 -17.06 -6.07
CA LYS A 168 10.60 -16.19 -5.78
C LYS A 168 10.28 -15.02 -4.84
N TYR A 169 9.00 -14.78 -4.53
CA TYR A 169 8.54 -13.59 -3.80
C TYR A 169 7.85 -13.98 -2.50
N ASP A 170 7.99 -13.13 -1.48
CA ASP A 170 7.26 -13.23 -0.21
C ASP A 170 6.16 -12.17 -0.21
N PHE A 171 4.90 -12.61 -0.14
CA PHE A 171 3.74 -11.74 -0.22
C PHE A 171 2.60 -12.26 0.65
N ASP A 172 1.75 -11.34 1.12
CA ASP A 172 0.56 -11.69 1.89
C ASP A 172 -0.65 -11.96 0.99
N GLU A 173 -0.72 -11.24 -0.13
CA GLU A 173 -1.83 -11.28 -1.08
C GLU A 173 -1.31 -11.40 -2.51
N PHE A 174 -2.05 -12.15 -3.33
CA PHE A 174 -1.72 -12.38 -4.73
C PHE A 174 -2.86 -11.95 -5.64
N VAL A 175 -2.51 -11.34 -6.78
CA VAL A 175 -3.45 -10.93 -7.82
C VAL A 175 -2.95 -11.41 -9.18
N ASP A 176 -3.74 -12.26 -9.83
CA ASP A 176 -3.49 -12.81 -11.16
C ASP A 176 -4.38 -12.13 -12.19
N VAL A 177 -3.77 -11.43 -13.15
CA VAL A 177 -4.49 -10.69 -14.18
C VAL A 177 -3.98 -11.11 -15.54
N LYS A 178 -4.90 -11.29 -16.48
CA LYS A 178 -4.59 -11.44 -17.89
C LYS A 178 -5.37 -10.41 -18.70
N LEU A 179 -4.66 -9.64 -19.52
CA LEU A 179 -5.21 -8.60 -20.39
C LEU A 179 -5.01 -9.02 -21.85
N THR A 180 -6.11 -9.28 -22.56
CA THR A 180 -6.09 -9.83 -23.93
C THR A 180 -6.71 -8.84 -24.90
N ASN A 181 -6.01 -8.51 -25.99
CA ASN A 181 -6.55 -7.73 -27.08
C ASN A 181 -7.35 -8.65 -28.01
N LEU A 182 -8.65 -8.38 -28.14
CA LEU A 182 -9.57 -9.11 -29.02
C LEU A 182 -9.61 -8.54 -30.45
N GLY A 183 -8.86 -7.46 -30.70
CA GLY A 183 -8.86 -6.72 -31.96
C GLY A 183 -9.82 -5.52 -31.94
N LEU A 184 -9.66 -4.61 -32.91
CA LEU A 184 -10.49 -3.39 -33.04
C LEU A 184 -10.57 -2.54 -31.75
N ASN A 185 -9.46 -2.46 -31.00
CA ASN A 185 -9.34 -1.77 -29.71
C ASN A 185 -10.23 -2.35 -28.59
N GLN A 186 -10.68 -3.60 -28.73
CA GLN A 186 -11.39 -4.30 -27.67
C GLN A 186 -10.40 -5.09 -26.84
N TRP A 187 -10.46 -4.90 -25.52
CA TRP A 187 -9.60 -5.60 -24.57
C TRP A 187 -10.45 -6.35 -23.56
N LEU A 188 -9.92 -7.47 -23.07
CA LEU A 188 -10.56 -8.32 -22.08
C LEU A 188 -9.63 -8.49 -20.89
N PHE A 189 -10.10 -8.09 -19.71
CA PHE A 189 -9.52 -8.54 -18.45
C PHE A 189 -10.07 -9.92 -18.08
N SER A 190 -9.17 -10.81 -17.70
CA SER A 190 -9.46 -12.14 -17.16
C SER A 190 -8.54 -12.46 -15.97
N GLY A 191 -8.85 -13.55 -15.25
CA GLY A 191 -8.23 -13.85 -13.95
C GLY A 191 -9.05 -13.28 -12.79
N ASP A 192 -8.40 -12.54 -11.90
CA ASP A 192 -9.02 -11.87 -10.75
C ASP A 192 -9.80 -10.61 -11.14
N ILE A 193 -9.44 -9.99 -12.28
CA ILE A 193 -10.23 -8.93 -12.93
C ILE A 193 -11.01 -9.56 -14.07
N LYS A 194 -12.32 -9.27 -14.15
CA LYS A 194 -13.22 -9.80 -15.18
C LYS A 194 -14.05 -8.67 -15.75
N GLU A 195 -13.57 -8.05 -16.82
CA GLU A 195 -14.17 -6.87 -17.42
C GLU A 195 -13.87 -6.78 -18.92
N ASP A 196 -14.89 -6.46 -19.70
CA ASP A 196 -14.78 -6.18 -21.13
C ASP A 196 -14.56 -4.67 -21.34
N ILE A 197 -13.49 -4.32 -22.05
CA ILE A 197 -13.16 -2.93 -22.39
C ILE A 197 -13.51 -2.70 -23.86
N LEU A 198 -14.57 -1.91 -24.08
CA LEU A 198 -15.16 -1.65 -25.40
C LEU A 198 -15.01 -0.16 -25.75
N ALA A 199 -13.90 0.28 -26.35
CA ALA A 199 -13.78 1.71 -26.67
C ALA A 199 -12.71 2.09 -27.70
N GLU A 200 -12.90 3.28 -28.28
CA GLU A 200 -11.83 4.04 -28.94
C GLU A 200 -10.74 4.51 -27.94
N ASN A 201 -11.10 4.70 -26.66
CA ASN A 201 -10.18 5.16 -25.59
C ASN A 201 -9.85 4.05 -24.58
N TYR A 202 -9.43 2.89 -25.09
CA TYR A 202 -9.20 1.68 -24.31
C TYR A 202 -8.19 1.85 -23.15
N LEU A 203 -7.19 2.74 -23.27
CA LEU A 203 -6.20 2.97 -22.21
C LEU A 203 -6.82 3.52 -20.93
N GLU A 204 -7.66 4.56 -21.03
CA GLU A 204 -8.32 5.13 -19.84
C GLU A 204 -9.27 4.14 -19.17
N ASP A 205 -9.98 3.35 -19.98
CA ASP A 205 -10.88 2.32 -19.46
C ASP A 205 -10.11 1.18 -18.78
N ILE A 206 -8.97 0.76 -19.35
CA ILE A 206 -8.03 -0.19 -18.71
C ILE A 206 -7.54 0.37 -17.38
N LYS A 207 -7.05 1.62 -17.34
CA LYS A 207 -6.56 2.28 -16.12
C LYS A 207 -7.64 2.28 -15.06
N LYS A 208 -8.86 2.68 -15.42
CA LYS A 208 -9.98 2.77 -14.50
C LYS A 208 -10.38 1.40 -13.95
N ALA A 209 -10.61 0.40 -14.81
CA ALA A 209 -10.97 -0.94 -14.41
C ALA A 209 -9.93 -1.55 -13.46
N PHE A 210 -8.64 -1.40 -13.81
CA PHE A 210 -7.53 -1.87 -12.99
C PHE A 210 -7.47 -1.15 -11.63
N ALA A 211 -7.55 0.18 -11.62
CA ALA A 211 -7.51 0.99 -10.39
C ALA A 211 -8.69 0.70 -9.46
N ASP A 212 -9.90 0.58 -10.00
CA ASP A 212 -11.12 0.29 -9.24
C ASP A 212 -11.04 -1.09 -8.59
N HIS A 213 -10.50 -2.10 -9.30
CA HIS A 213 -10.28 -3.43 -8.73
C HIS A 213 -9.27 -3.39 -7.57
N ILE A 214 -8.11 -2.75 -7.77
CA ILE A 214 -7.08 -2.65 -6.73
C ILE A 214 -7.63 -1.90 -5.51
N GLU A 215 -8.33 -0.78 -5.71
CA GLU A 215 -8.93 -0.04 -4.60
C GLU A 215 -9.91 -0.92 -3.83
N SER A 216 -10.77 -1.69 -4.51
CA SER A 216 -11.68 -2.64 -3.86
C SER A 216 -10.93 -3.70 -3.04
N LYS A 217 -9.86 -4.29 -3.59
CA LYS A 217 -9.00 -5.26 -2.89
C LYS A 217 -8.36 -4.63 -1.64
N ILE A 218 -7.80 -3.42 -1.76
CA ILE A 218 -7.20 -2.66 -0.65
C ILE A 218 -8.23 -2.40 0.44
N GLN A 219 -9.46 -1.99 0.08
CA GLN A 219 -10.52 -1.75 1.06
C GLN A 219 -10.92 -3.03 1.79
N SER A 220 -10.92 -4.18 1.10
CA SER A 220 -11.17 -5.48 1.72
C SER A 220 -10.10 -5.82 2.77
N ILE A 221 -8.82 -5.64 2.42
CA ILE A 221 -7.68 -5.86 3.32
C ILE A 221 -7.78 -4.95 4.55
N TYR A 222 -8.09 -3.67 4.36
CA TYR A 222 -8.17 -2.70 5.46
C TYR A 222 -9.24 -3.02 6.49
N LYS A 223 -10.35 -3.68 6.12
CA LYS A 223 -11.38 -4.09 7.09
C LYS A 223 -10.81 -4.94 8.22
N ASN A 224 -9.78 -5.73 7.95
CA ASN A 224 -9.14 -6.61 8.95
C ASN A 224 -7.99 -5.92 9.71
N LEU A 225 -7.52 -4.77 9.23
CA LEU A 225 -6.36 -4.06 9.77
C LEU A 225 -6.71 -2.76 10.49
N ILE A 226 -7.96 -2.28 10.36
CA ILE A 226 -8.44 -1.07 11.03
C ILE A 226 -8.52 -1.31 12.54
N VAL A 227 -7.83 -0.44 13.28
CA VAL A 227 -7.89 -0.33 14.73
C VAL A 227 -8.84 0.80 15.11
N ASP A 228 -9.82 0.48 15.96
CA ASP A 228 -10.72 1.45 16.56
C ASP A 228 -9.98 2.25 17.64
N THR A 229 -9.74 3.54 17.35
CA THR A 229 -8.98 4.41 18.25
C THR A 229 -9.80 4.97 19.42
N SER A 230 -11.12 4.77 19.41
CA SER A 230 -11.98 5.16 20.55
C SER A 230 -11.89 4.19 21.72
N LYS A 231 -11.38 2.98 21.46
CA LYS A 231 -11.27 1.92 22.46
C LYS A 231 -9.82 1.77 22.88
N THR A 232 -9.58 1.87 24.18
CA THR A 232 -8.34 1.39 24.78
C THR A 232 -8.53 -0.09 25.09
N LEU A 233 -7.76 -0.95 24.43
CA LEU A 233 -7.76 -2.37 24.77
C LEU A 233 -6.75 -2.58 25.90
N LEU A 234 -7.23 -2.96 27.09
CA LEU A 234 -6.38 -3.54 28.13
C LEU A 234 -6.08 -4.99 27.71
N LEU A 235 -4.82 -5.24 27.35
CA LEU A 235 -4.32 -6.59 27.10
C LEU A 235 -3.58 -7.05 28.35
N ASP A 236 -4.23 -7.90 29.13
CA ASP A 236 -3.59 -8.62 30.22
C ASP A 236 -2.94 -9.89 29.64
N VAL A 237 -1.61 -9.89 29.53
CA VAL A 237 -0.85 -11.06 29.10
C VAL A 237 -0.23 -11.70 30.33
N THR A 238 -0.64 -12.94 30.60
CA THR A 238 -0.10 -13.75 31.68
C THR A 238 0.88 -14.76 31.09
N ILE A 239 2.11 -14.78 31.59
CA ILE A 239 3.08 -15.83 31.28
C ILE A 239 3.23 -16.72 32.51
N GLU A 240 2.93 -17.99 32.31
CA GLU A 240 3.08 -19.05 33.31
C GLU A 240 4.36 -19.85 33.07
N GLY A 241 4.84 -20.53 34.12
CA GLY A 241 5.96 -21.47 34.00
C GLY A 241 7.34 -20.82 33.95
N ILE A 242 7.46 -19.56 34.37
CA ILE A 242 8.77 -18.91 34.55
C ILE A 242 9.40 -19.42 35.84
N ASN A 243 10.36 -20.33 35.71
CA ASN A 243 10.95 -21.04 36.86
C ASN A 243 12.30 -20.46 37.29
N SER A 244 12.92 -19.62 36.46
CA SER A 244 14.22 -19.00 36.74
C SER A 244 14.24 -17.50 36.42
N TYR A 245 15.21 -16.79 37.00
CA TYR A 245 15.45 -15.37 36.72
C TYR A 245 15.89 -15.14 35.26
N GLU A 246 16.61 -16.09 34.68
CA GLU A 246 17.10 -16.01 33.30
C GLU A 246 15.95 -16.18 32.29
N GLU A 247 15.01 -17.09 32.55
CA GLU A 247 13.77 -17.23 31.77
C GLU A 247 12.89 -15.97 31.84
N TYR A 248 12.84 -15.30 33.00
CA TYR A 248 12.15 -14.03 33.16
C TYR A 248 12.75 -12.95 32.25
N GLU A 249 14.07 -12.76 32.29
CA GLU A 249 14.74 -11.73 31.48
C GLU A 249 14.57 -11.99 29.98
N ILE A 250 14.71 -13.25 29.52
CA ILE A 250 14.49 -13.62 28.11
C ILE A 250 13.02 -13.36 27.68
N SER A 251 12.06 -13.71 28.54
CA SER A 251 10.64 -13.53 28.23
C SER A 251 10.28 -12.04 28.20
N LYS A 252 10.80 -11.26 29.14
CA LYS A 252 10.64 -9.81 29.18
C LYS A 252 11.24 -9.14 27.94
N ASP A 253 12.43 -9.54 27.54
CA ASP A 253 13.11 -8.96 26.36
C ASP A 253 12.34 -9.27 25.08
N LYS A 254 11.87 -10.51 24.90
CA LYS A 254 10.99 -10.90 23.77
C LYS A 254 9.65 -10.18 23.79
N LEU A 255 9.12 -9.86 24.98
CA LEU A 255 7.86 -9.16 25.12
C LEU A 255 7.96 -7.64 24.99
N SER A 256 9.14 -7.05 25.21
CA SER A 256 9.38 -5.63 24.98
C SER A 256 9.03 -5.22 23.54
N PHE A 257 9.19 -6.14 22.59
CA PHE A 257 8.72 -6.00 21.21
C PHE A 257 7.19 -5.74 21.14
N PHE A 258 6.39 -6.44 21.96
CA PHE A 258 4.95 -6.25 22.03
C PHE A 258 4.55 -4.97 22.78
N GLU A 259 5.33 -4.50 23.75
CA GLU A 259 5.13 -3.18 24.40
C GLU A 259 5.31 -2.04 23.39
N ILE A 260 6.38 -2.08 22.59
CA ILE A 260 6.64 -1.12 21.50
C ILE A 260 5.49 -1.14 20.48
N MET A 261 4.96 -2.32 20.16
CA MET A 261 3.81 -2.46 19.26
C MET A 261 2.49 -1.97 19.90
N ALA A 262 2.32 -2.14 21.22
CA ALA A 262 1.12 -1.74 21.96
C ALA A 262 1.03 -0.23 22.17
N GLU A 263 2.13 0.44 22.56
CA GLU A 263 2.21 1.91 22.68
C GLU A 263 1.83 2.61 21.37
N ASN A 264 2.23 2.00 20.25
CA ASN A 264 1.90 2.48 18.91
C ASN A 264 0.47 2.11 18.45
N SER A 265 -0.22 1.16 19.07
CA SER A 265 -1.51 0.62 18.59
C SER A 265 -2.72 0.80 19.52
N ASN A 266 -2.72 1.82 20.39
CA ASN A 266 -3.86 2.15 21.25
C ASN A 266 -4.22 1.03 22.26
N LYS A 267 -3.24 0.20 22.59
CA LYS A 267 -3.34 -0.90 23.55
C LYS A 267 -2.51 -0.56 24.78
N SER A 268 -3.06 -0.78 25.96
CA SER A 268 -2.27 -0.79 27.21
C SER A 268 -1.97 -2.24 27.55
N LEU A 269 -0.69 -2.58 27.59
CA LEU A 269 -0.22 -3.93 27.90
C LEU A 269 0.08 -4.03 29.40
N ASN A 270 -0.57 -4.97 30.09
CA ASN A 270 -0.19 -5.37 31.44
C ASN A 270 0.45 -6.75 31.36
N LEU A 271 1.72 -6.84 31.72
CA LEU A 271 2.46 -8.10 31.79
C LEU A 271 2.44 -8.64 33.22
N ARG A 272 1.91 -9.87 33.39
CA ARG A 272 1.94 -10.56 34.68
C ARG A 272 2.71 -11.88 34.54
N PHE A 273 3.80 -12.00 35.28
CA PHE A 273 4.60 -13.22 35.35
C PHE A 273 4.15 -14.03 36.57
N ILE A 274 3.75 -15.28 36.34
CA ILE A 274 3.28 -16.20 37.38
C ILE A 274 4.16 -17.45 37.36
N ARG A 275 4.49 -17.91 38.55
CA ARG A 275 5.31 -19.08 38.80
C ARG A 275 4.47 -20.35 38.76
#